data_AF-A0A9D4I328-F1
#
_entry.id   AF-A0A9D4I328-F1
#
_cell.length_a   1.000
_cell.length_b   1.000
_cell.length_c   1.000
_cell.angle_alpha   90.00
_cell.angle_beta   90.00
_cell.angle_gamma   90.00
#
_symmetry.space_group_name_H-M   'P 1'
#
loop_
_entity.id
_entity.type
_entity.pdbx_description
1 polymer ?
#
loop_
_entity_poly.entity_id
_entity_poly.type
_entity_poly.pdbx_seq_one_letter_code
_entity_poly.pdbx_strand_id
1 'polypeptide(L)' 'MTSKWFCSWYQCQGRCGEGWQRRQVDCIDHDGEPGDKCDPESRPADARRCDMNCEEELATHDGETSVANPYS' A
#
# COMPACT_ATOMS: atom_id res chain seq x y z
N MET A 1 -3.67 7.12 -30.04
CA MET A 1 -3.72 6.13 -28.95
C MET A 1 -2.73 6.59 -27.90
N THR A 2 -3.22 7.17 -26.80
CA THR A 2 -2.39 7.68 -25.69
C THR A 2 -2.62 6.76 -24.50
N SER A 3 -1.55 6.25 -23.90
CA SER A 3 -1.62 5.45 -22.67
C SER A 3 -1.51 6.37 -21.44
N LYS A 4 -2.03 5.92 -20.30
CA LYS A 4 -2.01 6.65 -19.02
C LYS A 4 -1.51 5.76 -17.90
N TRP A 5 -0.88 6.39 -16.91
CA TRP A 5 -0.49 5.71 -15.68
C TRP A 5 -1.72 5.43 -14.82
N PHE A 6 -1.93 4.16 -14.49
CA PHE A 6 -2.88 3.71 -13.49
C PHE A 6 -2.14 3.42 -12.18
N CYS A 7 -2.74 3.79 -11.06
CA CYS A 7 -2.13 3.67 -9.74
C CYS A 7 -3.16 3.22 -8.70
N SER A 8 -2.83 2.17 -7.96
CA SER A 8 -3.62 1.72 -6.81
C SER A 8 -2.72 1.48 -5.60
N TRP A 9 -3.05 2.11 -4.47
CA TRP A 9 -2.29 2.01 -3.23
C TRP A 9 -2.68 0.75 -2.46
N TYR A 10 -1.68 0.00 -2.00
CA TYR A 10 -1.88 -1.03 -0.99
C TYR A 10 -2.08 -0.40 0.39
N GLN A 11 -2.50 -1.23 1.36
CA GLN A 11 -2.59 -0.83 2.75
C GLN A 11 -1.22 -0.34 3.26
N CYS A 12 -1.26 0.62 4.19
CA CYS A 12 -0.05 1.12 4.81
C CYS A 12 0.65 0.01 5.61
N GLN A 13 1.95 -0.14 5.43
CA GLN A 13 2.79 -1.11 6.13
C GLN A 13 3.78 -0.35 7.01
N GLY A 14 3.97 -0.77 8.26
CA GLY A 14 4.87 -0.06 9.16
C GLY A 14 4.46 -0.25 10.61
N ARG A 15 4.85 0.72 11.45
CA ARG A 15 4.48 0.75 12.86
C ARG A 15 3.63 1.97 13.13
N CYS A 16 2.87 1.92 14.22
CA CYS A 16 2.09 3.04 14.72
C CYS A 16 2.86 4.39 14.63
N GLY A 17 2.27 5.38 13.94
CA GLY A 17 2.86 6.71 13.73
C GLY A 17 3.89 6.86 12.60
N GLU A 18 4.43 5.79 12.02
CA GLU A 18 5.28 5.88 10.82
C GLU A 18 5.14 4.64 9.93
N GLY A 19 4.56 4.83 8.75
CA GLY A 19 4.39 3.76 7.77
C GLY A 19 4.74 4.16 6.35
N TRP A 20 4.85 3.14 5.52
CA TRP A 20 5.08 3.23 4.09
C TRP A 20 4.03 2.40 3.36
N GLN A 21 3.42 2.98 2.33
CA GLN A 21 2.53 2.27 1.43
C GLN A 21 3.19 2.20 0.06
N ARG A 22 3.12 1.02 -0.52
CA ARG A 22 3.49 0.79 -1.91
C ARG A 22 2.24 0.88 -2.78
N ARG A 23 2.42 1.19 -4.05
CA ARG A 23 1.36 1.09 -5.07
C ARG A 23 1.79 0.27 -6.25
N GLN A 24 0.80 -0.31 -6.90
CA GLN A 24 0.94 -0.78 -8.27
C GLN A 24 0.92 0.42 -9.21
N VAL A 25 1.83 0.43 -10.19
CA VAL A 25 1.94 1.48 -11.21
C VAL A 25 2.02 0.80 -12.56
N ASP A 26 0.92 0.80 -13.29
CA ASP A 26 0.82 0.20 -14.61
C ASP A 26 0.56 1.26 -15.67
N CYS A 27 1.15 1.06 -16.84
CA CYS A 27 0.78 1.81 -18.01
C CYS A 27 -0.38 1.08 -18.69
N ILE A 28 -1.52 1.76 -18.86
CA ILE A 28 -2.69 1.20 -19.56
C ILE A 28 -3.09 2.09 -20.72
N ASP A 29 -3.56 1.48 -21.80
CA ASP A 29 -4.06 2.19 -22.97
C ASP A 29 -5.52 2.67 -22.81
N HIS A 30 -6.14 3.12 -23.89
CA HIS A 30 -7.51 3.62 -23.86
C HIS A 30 -8.55 2.50 -23.69
N ASP A 31 -8.20 1.28 -24.08
CA ASP A 31 -9.05 0.10 -24.02
C ASP A 31 -8.92 -0.62 -22.66
N GLY A 32 -7.98 -0.17 -21.82
CA GLY A 32 -7.71 -0.71 -20.48
C GLY A 32 -6.67 -1.83 -20.47
N GLU A 33 -6.03 -2.08 -21.61
CA GLU A 33 -5.02 -3.12 -21.77
C GLU A 33 -3.62 -2.58 -21.43
N PRO A 34 -2.62 -3.45 -21.18
CA PRO A 34 -1.24 -3.02 -20.95
C PRO A 34 -0.73 -2.15 -22.10
N GLY A 35 -0.37 -0.91 -21.77
CA GLY A 35 0.17 0.06 -22.70
C GLY A 35 1.68 0.26 -22.54
N ASP A 36 2.29 0.87 -23.53
CA ASP A 36 3.74 1.15 -23.57
C ASP A 36 4.05 2.61 -23.95
N LYS A 37 3.02 3.45 -24.11
CA LYS A 37 3.15 4.86 -24.53
C LYS A 37 3.02 5.87 -23.38
N CYS A 38 3.19 5.43 -22.13
CA CYS A 38 3.19 6.34 -20.99
C CYS A 38 4.51 7.09 -20.89
N ASP A 39 4.44 8.39 -20.57
CA ASP A 39 5.63 9.22 -20.38
C ASP A 39 6.37 8.80 -19.08
N PRO A 40 7.62 8.33 -19.16
CA PRO A 40 8.39 7.90 -17.99
C PRO A 40 8.64 9.03 -16.99
N GLU A 41 8.71 10.29 -17.43
CA GLU A 41 8.90 11.44 -16.53
C GLU A 41 7.65 11.73 -15.68
N SER A 42 6.48 11.32 -16.17
CA SER A 42 5.21 11.40 -15.45
C SER A 42 4.93 10.17 -14.59
N ARG A 43 5.84 9.18 -14.54
CA ARG A 43 5.65 7.93 -13.80
C ARG A 43 5.50 8.23 -12.30
N PRO A 44 4.36 7.85 -11.70
CA PRO A 44 4.15 8.09 -10.27
C PRO A 44 5.09 7.22 -9.41
N ALA A 45 5.65 7.77 -8.33
CA ALA A 45 6.53 7.05 -7.38
C ALA A 45 5.89 5.76 -6.81
N ASP A 46 6.60 4.65 -6.76
CA ASP A 46 6.06 3.36 -6.29
C ASP A 46 5.72 3.31 -4.79
N ALA A 47 6.29 4.20 -3.99
CA ALA A 47 6.08 4.26 -2.54
C ALA A 47 5.81 5.69 -2.06
N ARG A 48 5.04 5.80 -0.98
CA ARG A 48 4.89 7.05 -0.21
C ARG A 48 4.80 6.76 1.28
N ARG A 49 5.12 7.77 2.09
CA ARG A 49 4.81 7.74 3.52
C ARG A 49 3.30 7.75 3.74
N CYS A 50 2.87 7.02 4.74
CA CYS A 50 1.53 7.09 5.31
C CYS A 50 1.62 7.19 6.82
N ASP A 51 0.61 7.81 7.39
CA ASP A 51 0.39 7.83 8.82
C ASP A 51 -0.43 6.58 9.17
N MET A 52 0.14 5.67 9.96
CA MET A 52 -0.59 4.53 10.49
C MET A 52 -1.23 4.95 11.79
N ASN A 53 -2.56 4.97 11.80
CA ASN A 53 -3.28 5.32 13.00
C ASN A 53 -3.05 4.25 14.07
N CYS A 54 -2.50 4.65 15.21
CA CYS A 54 -2.11 3.76 16.30
C CYS A 54 -3.32 3.07 16.97
N GLU A 55 -4.55 3.50 16.67
CA GLU A 55 -5.78 2.83 17.11
C GLU A 55 -6.18 1.63 16.20
N GLU A 56 -5.57 1.48 15.01
CA GLU A 56 -5.87 0.40 14.04
C GLU A 56 -4.90 -0.80 14.17
N GLU A 57 -3.72 -0.61 14.78
CA GLU A 57 -2.71 -1.64 15.12
C GLU A 57 -3.16 -2.59 16.27
N LEU A 58 -4.47 -2.72 16.51
CA LEU A 58 -5.05 -3.75 17.37
C LEU A 58 -5.95 -4.73 16.58
N ALA A 59 -6.08 -4.54 15.25
CA ALA A 59 -7.01 -5.33 14.43
C ALA A 59 -6.36 -6.44 13.59
N THR A 60 -5.02 -6.53 13.49
CA THR A 60 -4.37 -7.50 12.58
C THR A 60 -3.27 -8.37 13.18
N HIS A 61 -3.09 -8.40 14.50
CA HIS A 61 -2.28 -9.42 15.16
C HIS A 61 -3.17 -10.44 15.89
N ASP A 62 -4.15 -11.01 15.17
CA ASP A 62 -4.77 -12.26 15.60
C ASP A 62 -3.78 -13.40 15.31
N GLY A 63 -2.91 -13.60 16.29
CA GLY A 63 -1.81 -14.54 16.26
C GLY A 63 -1.22 -14.66 17.66
N GLU A 64 -1.96 -15.34 18.53
CA GLU A 64 -1.58 -15.77 19.89
C GLU A 64 -1.76 -14.74 21.02
N THR A 65 -2.95 -14.70 21.62
CA THR A 65 -3.12 -14.18 22.99
C THR A 65 -2.67 -15.24 24.00
N SER A 66 -1.38 -15.53 24.06
CA SER A 66 -0.79 -16.23 25.19
C SER A 66 -0.71 -15.28 26.39
N VAL A 67 -1.86 -14.90 26.97
CA VAL A 67 -1.89 -14.37 28.33
C VAL A 67 -1.71 -15.57 29.25
N ALA A 68 -0.45 -15.85 29.60
CA ALA A 68 -0.14 -16.71 30.74
C ALA A 68 -0.80 -16.09 31.98
N ASN A 69 -1.78 -16.79 32.56
CA ASN A 69 -2.47 -16.33 33.76
C ASN A 69 -1.54 -16.45 34.98
N PRO A 70 -1.28 -15.38 35.74
CA PRO A 70 -0.33 -15.39 36.87
C PRO A 70 -0.86 -15.96 38.20
N TYR A 71 -1.98 -16.70 38.21
CA TYR A 71 -2.49 -17.31 39.45
C TYR A 71 -2.15 -18.81 39.51
N SER A 72 -0.96 -19.08 40.04
CA SER A 72 -0.76 -20.18 41.00
C SER A 72 -1.50 -19.87 42.31
#